data_AF-A0A843I159-F1
#
_entry.id   AF-A0A843I159-F1
#
_cell.length_a   1.000
_cell.length_b   1.000
_cell.length_c   1.000
_cell.angle_alpha   90.00
_cell.angle_beta   90.00
_cell.angle_gamma   90.00
#
_symmetry.space_group_name_H-M   'P 1'
#
loop_
_entity.id
_entity.type
_entity.pdbx_description
1 polymer ?
#
loop_
_entity_poly.entity_id
_entity_poly.type
_entity_poly.pdbx_seq_one_letter_code
_entity_poly.pdbx_strand_id
1 'polypeptide(L)'
;MAGLIEEIRRRVAPLNAAILEAPAVRRPDERVVRRFVANQLYIVPSDLKALSSALARAHADNEYKFIKRLIDGDYEAFFALRELAEELGVRAALADVDPAAVAYTHFLTWLAAHGTPGDLAVAMTINLPVWGAGCAALSKWLRERGYRKTRFLDAFSGPYDELEAAAEAVALRYLDQERYLYIAKAIQTYECLFWYSISDAPLDACRARAS
;
A
#
# COMPACT_ATOMS: atom_id res chain seq x y z
N MET A 1 3.02 26.33 -3.60
CA MET A 1 2.71 25.49 -4.78
C MET A 1 2.59 24.06 -4.28
N ALA A 2 1.63 23.28 -4.75
CA ALA A 2 1.52 21.87 -4.36
C ALA A 2 2.72 21.09 -4.91
N GLY A 3 3.27 20.17 -4.11
CA GLY A 3 4.39 19.32 -4.52
C GLY A 3 4.02 18.33 -5.64
N LEU A 4 5.03 17.72 -6.25
CA LEU A 4 4.90 16.76 -7.36
C LEU A 4 3.95 15.60 -7.01
N ILE A 5 4.11 15.01 -5.83
CA ILE A 5 3.27 13.89 -5.36
C ILE A 5 1.81 14.32 -5.27
N GLU A 6 1.56 15.50 -4.72
CA GLU A 6 0.20 16.04 -4.55
C GLU A 6 -0.43 16.42 -5.90
N GLU A 7 0.35 16.87 -6.88
CA GLU A 7 -0.13 17.04 -8.25
C GLU A 7 -0.55 15.70 -8.90
N ILE A 8 0.29 14.67 -8.80
CA ILE A 8 -0.03 13.34 -9.32
C ILE A 8 -1.27 12.79 -8.62
N ARG A 9 -1.39 12.99 -7.30
CA ARG A 9 -2.52 12.54 -6.49
C ARG A 9 -3.85 13.12 -6.96
N ARG A 10 -3.86 14.41 -7.32
CA ARG A 10 -5.04 15.04 -7.92
C ARG A 10 -5.43 14.41 -9.26
N ARG A 11 -4.46 13.98 -10.08
CA ARG A 11 -4.74 13.32 -11.38
C ARG A 11 -5.33 11.92 -11.22
N VAL A 12 -5.04 11.23 -10.11
CA VAL A 12 -5.61 9.90 -9.80
C VAL A 12 -6.76 9.93 -8.79
N ALA A 13 -7.28 11.12 -8.46
CA ALA A 13 -8.36 11.29 -7.50
C ALA A 13 -9.61 10.42 -7.76
N PRO A 14 -10.05 10.16 -9.01
CA PRO A 14 -11.16 9.24 -9.27
C PRO A 14 -10.90 7.80 -8.79
N LEU A 15 -9.65 7.30 -8.88
CA LEU A 15 -9.28 5.99 -8.34
C LEU A 15 -9.27 6.00 -6.81
N ASN A 16 -8.74 7.07 -6.19
CA ASN A 16 -8.76 7.24 -4.74
C ASN A 16 -10.19 7.18 -4.19
N ALA A 17 -11.14 7.84 -4.86
CA ALA A 17 -12.54 7.79 -4.49
C ALA A 17 -13.12 6.38 -4.63
N ALA A 18 -12.83 5.68 -5.72
CA ALA A 18 -13.31 4.31 -5.93
C ALA A 18 -12.82 3.34 -4.85
N ILE A 19 -11.58 3.48 -4.40
CA ILE A 19 -11.02 2.69 -3.30
C ILE A 19 -11.78 2.94 -1.99
N LEU A 20 -12.02 4.21 -1.64
CA LEU A 20 -12.75 4.57 -0.41
C LEU A 20 -14.23 4.14 -0.44
N GLU A 21 -14.78 3.92 -1.63
CA GLU A 21 -16.14 3.38 -1.84
C GLU A 21 -16.19 1.85 -1.75
N ALA A 22 -15.04 1.15 -1.74
CA ALA A 22 -15.00 -0.30 -1.70
C ALA A 22 -15.80 -0.84 -0.49
N PRO A 23 -16.59 -1.92 -0.67
CA PRO A 23 -17.36 -2.50 0.44
C PRO A 23 -16.49 -2.88 1.64
N ALA A 24 -15.28 -3.37 1.39
CA ALA A 24 -14.29 -3.68 2.43
C ALA A 24 -13.95 -2.49 3.35
N VAL A 25 -13.94 -1.27 2.81
CA VAL A 25 -13.65 -0.04 3.56
C VAL A 25 -14.92 0.52 4.21
N ARG A 26 -16.02 0.56 3.46
CA ARG A 26 -17.28 1.19 3.90
C ARG A 26 -18.02 0.39 4.95
N ARG A 27 -18.00 -0.94 4.84
CA ARG A 27 -18.74 -1.86 5.70
C ARG A 27 -17.88 -3.11 5.95
N PRO A 28 -16.78 -2.97 6.72
CA PRO A 28 -15.97 -4.12 7.06
C PRO A 28 -16.81 -5.20 7.77
N ASP A 29 -16.43 -6.45 7.55
CA ASP A 29 -16.97 -7.60 8.26
C ASP A 29 -15.83 -8.59 8.59
N GLU A 30 -16.14 -9.65 9.33
CA GLU A 30 -15.12 -10.61 9.77
C GLU A 30 -14.44 -11.31 8.59
N ARG A 31 -15.20 -11.62 7.54
CA ARG A 31 -14.68 -12.28 6.34
C ARG A 31 -13.67 -11.37 5.64
N VAL A 32 -14.01 -10.09 5.45
CA VAL A 32 -13.14 -9.07 4.86
C VAL A 32 -11.84 -8.96 5.65
N VAL A 33 -11.90 -8.83 6.98
CA VAL A 33 -10.69 -8.71 7.81
C VAL A 33 -9.82 -9.97 7.70
N ARG A 34 -10.43 -11.17 7.76
CA ARG A 34 -9.67 -12.42 7.63
C ARG A 34 -8.97 -12.52 6.27
N ARG A 35 -9.65 -12.14 5.19
CA ARG A 35 -9.07 -12.10 3.84
C ARG A 35 -8.00 -11.03 3.68
N PHE A 36 -8.21 -9.85 4.27
CA PHE A 36 -7.21 -8.81 4.35
C PHE A 36 -5.93 -9.36 4.97
N VAL A 37 -6.02 -9.99 6.14
CA VAL A 37 -4.86 -10.56 6.83
C VAL A 37 -4.23 -11.71 6.05
N ALA A 38 -5.01 -12.61 5.46
CA ALA A 38 -4.49 -13.71 4.64
C ALA A 38 -3.64 -13.21 3.47
N ASN A 39 -4.10 -12.18 2.75
CA ASN A 39 -3.35 -11.56 1.66
C ASN A 39 -2.14 -10.75 2.17
N GLN A 40 -2.28 -10.03 3.29
CA GLN A 40 -1.18 -9.27 3.89
C GLN A 40 -0.03 -10.16 4.35
N LEU A 41 -0.32 -11.40 4.79
CA LEU A 41 0.70 -12.40 5.14
C LEU A 41 1.57 -12.82 3.96
N TYR A 42 1.11 -12.60 2.72
CA TYR A 42 1.91 -12.76 1.50
C TYR A 42 2.60 -11.44 1.10
N ILE A 43 1.85 -10.32 1.16
CA ILE A 43 2.29 -8.99 0.70
C ILE A 43 3.46 -8.47 1.53
N VAL A 44 3.30 -8.31 2.85
CA VAL A 44 4.29 -7.65 3.71
C VAL A 44 5.68 -8.28 3.65
N PRO A 45 5.87 -9.62 3.77
CA PRO A 45 7.20 -10.19 3.65
C PRO A 45 7.77 -10.13 2.22
N SER A 46 6.93 -9.95 1.20
CA SER A 46 7.36 -9.79 -0.19
C SER A 46 7.79 -8.34 -0.46
N ASP A 47 7.03 -7.37 0.01
CA ASP A 47 7.34 -5.94 -0.07
C ASP A 47 8.64 -5.63 0.69
N LEU A 48 8.83 -6.20 1.89
CA LEU A 48 10.08 -6.08 2.65
C LEU A 48 11.30 -6.55 1.85
N LYS A 49 11.18 -7.65 1.10
CA LYS A 49 12.26 -8.16 0.23
C LYS A 49 12.47 -7.26 -0.99
N ALA A 50 11.39 -6.78 -1.61
CA ALA A 50 11.46 -5.87 -2.74
C ALA A 50 12.18 -4.57 -2.35
N LEU A 51 11.78 -3.94 -1.24
CA LEU A 51 12.43 -2.72 -0.73
C LEU A 51 13.89 -2.96 -0.35
N SER A 52 14.20 -4.10 0.27
CA SER A 52 15.58 -4.48 0.57
C SER A 52 16.43 -4.64 -0.69
N SER A 53 15.87 -5.23 -1.75
CA SER A 53 16.53 -5.31 -3.07
C SER A 53 16.71 -3.94 -3.72
N ALA A 54 15.75 -3.03 -3.54
CA ALA A 54 15.83 -1.67 -4.06
C ALA A 54 16.94 -0.85 -3.38
N LEU A 55 17.17 -1.06 -2.09
CA LEU A 55 18.22 -0.36 -1.35
C LEU A 55 19.62 -0.59 -1.95
N ALA A 56 19.88 -1.78 -2.50
CA ALA A 56 21.14 -2.10 -3.17
C ALA A 56 21.40 -1.25 -4.43
N ARG A 57 20.37 -0.56 -4.95
CA ARG A 57 20.41 0.29 -6.14
C ARG A 57 20.33 1.78 -5.81
N ALA A 58 20.28 2.14 -4.52
CA ALA A 58 20.38 3.52 -4.09
C ALA A 58 21.84 4.01 -4.24
N HIS A 59 22.01 5.28 -4.59
CA HIS A 59 23.34 5.86 -4.84
C HIS A 59 23.54 7.23 -4.17
N ALA A 60 22.55 7.75 -3.45
CA ALA A 60 22.72 8.95 -2.63
C ALA A 60 22.09 8.86 -1.25
N ASP A 61 22.61 9.70 -0.36
CA ASP A 61 22.24 9.75 1.05
C ASP A 61 20.74 9.87 1.29
N ASN A 62 20.03 10.68 0.50
CA ASN A 62 18.58 10.84 0.64
C ASN A 62 17.81 9.59 0.16
N GLU A 63 18.30 8.89 -0.86
CA GLU A 63 17.72 7.63 -1.33
C GLU A 63 17.92 6.51 -0.29
N TYR A 64 19.14 6.38 0.25
CA TYR A 64 19.44 5.40 1.31
C TYR A 64 18.55 5.64 2.54
N LYS A 65 18.45 6.89 3.01
CA LYS A 65 17.61 7.26 4.15
C LYS A 65 16.14 6.97 3.89
N PHE A 66 15.64 7.34 2.72
CA PHE A 66 14.24 7.13 2.34
C PHE A 66 13.89 5.65 2.27
N ILE A 67 14.64 4.85 1.51
CA ILE A 67 14.36 3.42 1.34
C ILE A 67 14.53 2.67 2.67
N LYS A 68 15.55 3.03 3.48
CA LYS A 68 15.72 2.45 4.82
C LYS A 68 14.52 2.73 5.72
N ARG A 69 13.94 3.94 5.68
CA ARG A 69 12.72 4.26 6.43
C ARG A 69 11.54 3.38 6.02
N LEU A 70 11.40 3.08 4.72
CA LEU A 70 10.36 2.17 4.23
C LEU A 70 10.59 0.73 4.73
N ILE A 71 11.83 0.24 4.63
CA ILE A 71 12.21 -1.10 5.12
C ILE A 71 11.92 -1.24 6.62
N ASP A 72 12.25 -0.23 7.42
CA ASP A 72 12.00 -0.25 8.87
C ASP A 72 10.49 -0.28 9.17
N GLY A 73 9.69 0.46 8.40
CA GLY A 73 8.23 0.43 8.50
C GLY A 73 7.67 -0.97 8.22
N ASP A 74 8.07 -1.58 7.10
CA ASP A 74 7.63 -2.93 6.71
C ASP A 74 8.12 -4.00 7.69
N TYR A 75 9.31 -3.84 8.26
CA TYR A 75 9.84 -4.75 9.27
C TYR A 75 8.99 -4.73 10.55
N GLU A 76 8.64 -3.55 11.07
CA GLU A 76 7.74 -3.44 12.22
C GLU A 76 6.32 -3.93 11.90
N ALA A 77 5.82 -3.61 10.71
CA ALA A 77 4.52 -4.05 10.23
C ALA A 77 4.45 -5.58 10.12
N PHE A 78 5.53 -6.25 9.70
CA PHE A 78 5.62 -7.71 9.64
C PHE A 78 5.34 -8.38 10.99
N PHE A 79 5.94 -7.89 12.08
CA PHE A 79 5.69 -8.46 13.41
C PHE A 79 4.27 -8.14 13.90
N ALA A 80 3.81 -6.90 13.71
CA ALA A 80 2.47 -6.50 14.11
C ALA A 80 1.38 -7.29 13.36
N LEU A 81 1.60 -7.60 12.07
CA LEU A 81 0.70 -8.42 11.28
C LEU A 81 0.59 -9.84 11.83
N ARG A 82 1.71 -10.43 12.27
CA ARG A 82 1.69 -11.78 12.86
C ARG A 82 0.88 -11.84 14.15
N GLU A 83 0.95 -10.81 15.00
CA GLU A 83 0.12 -10.73 16.20
C GLU A 83 -1.38 -10.64 15.86
N LEU A 84 -1.73 -9.83 14.84
CA LEU A 84 -3.11 -9.72 14.37
C LEU A 84 -3.61 -11.05 13.78
N ALA A 85 -2.78 -11.71 12.97
CA ALA A 85 -3.09 -13.01 12.37
C ALA A 85 -3.31 -14.09 13.43
N GLU A 86 -2.49 -14.10 14.49
CA GLU A 86 -2.66 -15.00 15.62
C GLU A 86 -3.98 -14.76 16.37
N GLU A 87 -4.31 -13.51 16.68
CA GLU A 87 -5.58 -13.17 17.38
C GLU A 87 -6.80 -13.54 16.53
N LEU A 88 -6.71 -13.42 15.21
CA LEU A 88 -7.77 -13.83 14.29
C LEU A 88 -7.76 -15.34 13.98
N GLY A 89 -6.71 -16.08 14.33
CA GLY A 89 -6.55 -17.48 13.93
C GLY A 89 -6.36 -17.68 12.42
N VAL A 90 -5.81 -16.68 11.72
CA VAL A 90 -5.49 -16.74 10.28
C VAL A 90 -4.04 -17.22 10.11
N ARG A 91 -3.81 -18.15 9.18
CA ARG A 91 -2.47 -18.63 8.82
C ARG A 91 -2.15 -18.30 7.38
N ALA A 92 -0.86 -18.17 7.08
CA ALA A 92 -0.41 -17.98 5.71
C ALA A 92 -0.65 -19.27 4.90
N ALA A 93 -1.44 -19.19 3.84
CA ALA A 93 -1.64 -20.26 2.89
C ALA A 93 -1.80 -19.69 1.48
N LEU A 94 -1.05 -20.22 0.51
CA LEU A 94 -1.11 -19.74 -0.88
C LEU A 94 -2.50 -19.91 -1.51
N ALA A 95 -3.29 -20.88 -1.03
CA ALA A 95 -4.66 -21.09 -1.49
C ALA A 95 -5.62 -19.94 -1.11
N ASP A 96 -5.28 -19.14 -0.09
CA ASP A 96 -6.09 -18.02 0.39
C ASP A 96 -5.63 -16.67 -0.22
N VAL A 97 -4.57 -16.69 -1.04
CA VAL A 97 -4.01 -15.50 -1.69
C VAL A 97 -4.76 -15.24 -2.99
N ASP A 98 -5.37 -14.07 -3.10
CA ASP A 98 -6.04 -13.62 -4.31
C ASP A 98 -5.04 -12.92 -5.24
N PRO A 99 -4.83 -13.39 -6.48
CA PRO A 99 -3.92 -12.75 -7.43
C PRO A 99 -4.22 -11.28 -7.70
N ALA A 100 -5.49 -10.86 -7.65
CA ALA A 100 -5.87 -9.47 -7.82
C ALA A 100 -5.47 -8.62 -6.60
N ALA A 101 -5.51 -9.19 -5.40
CA ALA A 101 -5.10 -8.53 -4.17
C ALA A 101 -3.59 -8.29 -4.10
N VAL A 102 -2.78 -9.20 -4.67
CA VAL A 102 -1.32 -9.13 -4.57
C VAL A 102 -0.63 -8.49 -5.78
N ALA A 103 -1.41 -7.99 -6.75
CA ALA A 103 -0.88 -7.37 -7.97
C ALA A 103 0.03 -6.16 -7.68
N TYR A 104 -0.30 -5.37 -6.64
CA TYR A 104 0.53 -4.26 -6.19
C TYR A 104 1.95 -4.74 -5.84
N THR A 105 2.07 -5.78 -5.00
CA THR A 105 3.34 -6.35 -4.54
C THR A 105 4.19 -6.87 -5.69
N HIS A 106 3.58 -7.49 -6.71
CA HIS A 106 4.30 -7.94 -7.89
C HIS A 106 4.85 -6.76 -8.69
N PHE A 107 4.05 -5.69 -8.85
CA PHE A 107 4.51 -4.47 -9.50
C PHE A 107 5.59 -3.74 -8.69
N LEU A 108 5.47 -3.69 -7.37
CA LEU A 108 6.51 -3.13 -6.49
C LEU A 108 7.81 -3.92 -6.61
N THR A 109 7.74 -5.25 -6.68
CA THR A 109 8.91 -6.11 -6.91
C THR A 109 9.56 -5.83 -8.26
N TRP A 110 8.75 -5.63 -9.31
CA TRP A 110 9.26 -5.22 -10.62
C TRP A 110 9.91 -3.83 -10.57
N LEU A 111 9.34 -2.86 -9.86
CA LEU A 111 9.94 -1.54 -9.66
C LEU A 111 11.25 -1.62 -8.87
N ALA A 112 11.33 -2.45 -7.85
CA ALA A 112 12.55 -2.68 -7.09
C ALA A 112 13.69 -3.23 -7.98
N ALA A 113 13.37 -4.14 -8.89
CA ALA A 113 14.34 -4.76 -9.80
C ALA A 113 14.70 -3.87 -11.01
N HIS A 114 13.74 -3.12 -11.55
CA HIS A 114 13.87 -2.46 -12.86
C HIS A 114 13.63 -0.95 -12.85
N GLY A 115 12.94 -0.42 -11.85
CA GLY A 115 12.63 1.01 -11.72
C GLY A 115 13.77 1.83 -11.13
N THR A 116 13.54 3.11 -10.87
CA THR A 116 14.46 4.01 -10.16
C THR A 116 14.03 4.19 -8.70
N PRO A 117 14.90 4.72 -7.81
CA PRO A 117 14.47 5.19 -6.50
C PRO A 117 13.32 6.21 -6.55
N GLY A 118 13.25 7.03 -7.61
CA GLY A 118 12.15 7.96 -7.85
C GLY A 118 10.82 7.25 -8.16
N ASP A 119 10.85 6.17 -8.94
CA ASP A 119 9.66 5.35 -9.20
C ASP A 119 9.09 4.76 -7.90
N LEU A 120 9.97 4.23 -7.05
CA LEU A 120 9.61 3.70 -5.74
C LEU A 120 9.08 4.79 -4.81
N ALA A 121 9.69 5.98 -4.83
CA ALA A 121 9.23 7.11 -4.04
C ALA A 121 7.79 7.50 -4.39
N VAL A 122 7.44 7.52 -5.68
CA VAL A 122 6.07 7.79 -6.13
C VAL A 122 5.13 6.64 -5.75
N ALA A 123 5.51 5.40 -6.05
CA ALA A 123 4.68 4.23 -5.77
C ALA A 123 4.31 4.11 -4.29
N MET A 124 5.27 4.34 -3.39
CA MET A 124 5.09 4.13 -1.95
C MET A 124 4.40 5.29 -1.22
N THR A 125 4.26 6.47 -1.83
CA THR A 125 3.65 7.65 -1.17
C THR A 125 2.32 8.09 -1.74
N ILE A 126 2.04 7.79 -3.01
CA ILE A 126 0.79 8.23 -3.65
C ILE A 126 -0.46 7.67 -2.96
N ASN A 127 -0.35 6.44 -2.43
CA ASN A 127 -1.45 5.66 -1.86
C ASN A 127 -1.67 5.88 -0.35
N LEU A 128 -0.69 6.43 0.39
CA LEU A 128 -0.72 6.46 1.85
C LEU A 128 -2.03 7.00 2.47
N PRO A 129 -2.62 8.11 1.97
CA PRO A 129 -3.87 8.62 2.54
C PRO A 129 -5.05 7.64 2.40
N VAL A 130 -5.12 6.95 1.27
CA VAL A 130 -6.22 6.03 0.95
C VAL A 130 -6.05 4.71 1.71
N TRP A 131 -4.84 4.14 1.65
CA TRP A 131 -4.48 2.94 2.43
C TRP A 131 -4.72 3.15 3.93
N GLY A 132 -4.21 4.25 4.49
CA GLY A 132 -4.38 4.58 5.91
C GLY A 132 -5.85 4.74 6.32
N ALA A 133 -6.70 5.31 5.46
CA ALA A 133 -8.14 5.41 5.71
C ALA A 133 -8.81 4.01 5.74
N GLY A 134 -8.44 3.12 4.82
CA GLY A 134 -8.89 1.73 4.81
C GLY A 134 -8.45 0.98 6.07
N CYS A 135 -7.17 1.08 6.44
CA CYS A 135 -6.64 0.48 7.66
C CYS A 135 -7.33 1.01 8.91
N ALA A 136 -7.59 2.32 8.99
CA ALA A 136 -8.31 2.93 10.11
C ALA A 136 -9.74 2.38 10.23
N ALA A 137 -10.44 2.16 9.11
CA ALA A 137 -11.78 1.56 9.11
C ALA A 137 -11.77 0.12 9.65
N LEU A 138 -10.81 -0.70 9.22
CA LEU A 138 -10.65 -2.07 9.74
C LEU A 138 -10.25 -2.07 11.23
N SER A 139 -9.34 -1.18 11.64
CA SER A 139 -8.86 -1.07 13.03
C SER A 139 -10.01 -0.70 13.96
N LYS A 140 -10.84 0.28 13.57
CA LYS A 140 -12.04 0.66 14.30
C LYS A 140 -13.02 -0.51 14.43
N TRP A 141 -13.33 -1.19 13.32
CA TRP A 141 -14.27 -2.31 13.32
C TRP A 141 -13.84 -3.46 14.25
N LEU A 142 -12.54 -3.77 14.27
CA LEU A 142 -11.93 -4.78 15.13
C LEU A 142 -12.05 -4.40 16.61
N ARG A 143 -11.70 -3.16 16.97
CA ARG A 143 -11.76 -2.68 18.36
C ARG A 143 -13.17 -2.67 18.92
N GLU A 144 -14.15 -2.27 18.12
CA GLU A 144 -15.58 -2.31 18.50
C GLU A 144 -16.07 -3.73 18.84
N ARG A 145 -15.34 -4.76 18.42
CA ARG A 145 -15.63 -6.19 18.67
C ARG A 145 -14.68 -6.83 19.68
N GLY A 146 -13.84 -6.05 20.34
CA GLY A 146 -12.98 -6.51 21.43
C GLY A 146 -11.62 -7.09 21.01
N TYR A 147 -11.27 -7.03 19.72
CA TYR A 147 -9.91 -7.38 19.26
C TYR A 147 -8.90 -6.32 19.71
N ARG A 148 -7.70 -6.76 20.09
CA ARG A 148 -6.67 -5.89 20.69
C ARG A 148 -5.45 -5.69 19.79
N LYS A 149 -5.15 -6.63 18.90
CA LYS A 149 -3.92 -6.63 18.08
C LYS A 149 -4.06 -5.79 16.80
N THR A 150 -4.42 -4.52 16.95
CA THR A 150 -4.66 -3.60 15.80
C THR A 150 -3.44 -2.83 15.31
N ARG A 151 -2.27 -2.99 15.98
CA ARG A 151 -1.04 -2.24 15.71
C ARG A 151 -0.62 -2.23 14.24
N PHE A 152 -0.80 -3.33 13.51
CA PHE A 152 -0.51 -3.38 12.07
C PHE A 152 -1.28 -2.32 11.29
N LEU A 153 -2.58 -2.22 11.54
CA LEU A 153 -3.46 -1.28 10.85
C LEU A 153 -3.16 0.16 11.28
N ASP A 154 -2.85 0.36 12.56
CA ASP A 154 -2.54 1.68 13.11
C ASP A 154 -1.20 2.23 12.62
N ALA A 155 -0.25 1.36 12.22
CA ALA A 155 1.06 1.77 11.72
C ALA A 155 0.96 2.66 10.46
N PHE A 156 -0.16 2.58 9.74
CA PHE A 156 -0.42 3.36 8.53
C PHE A 156 -1.23 4.64 8.80
N SER A 157 -1.44 5.03 10.06
CA SER A 157 -2.04 6.33 10.36
C SER A 157 -1.06 7.46 10.06
N GLY A 158 -1.57 8.55 9.46
CA GLY A 158 -0.79 9.78 9.30
C GLY A 158 -0.43 10.47 10.62
N PRO A 159 0.30 11.60 10.57
CA PRO A 159 0.64 12.40 9.38
C PRO A 159 1.71 11.77 8.47
N TYR A 160 1.68 12.10 7.18
CA TYR A 160 2.62 11.57 6.17
C TYR A 160 3.65 12.58 5.67
N ASP A 161 3.56 13.83 6.12
CA ASP A 161 4.27 14.99 5.53
C ASP A 161 5.77 14.79 5.41
N GLU A 162 6.42 14.23 6.44
CA GLU A 162 7.86 13.96 6.41
C GLU A 162 8.25 12.90 5.39
N LEU A 163 7.44 11.85 5.26
CA LEU A 163 7.69 10.77 4.32
C LEU A 163 7.44 11.25 2.89
N GLU A 164 6.39 12.05 2.68
CA GLU A 164 6.09 12.68 1.39
C GLU A 164 7.19 13.67 0.98
N ALA A 165 7.69 14.51 1.90
CA ALA A 165 8.79 15.43 1.60
C ALA A 165 10.08 14.68 1.23
N ALA A 166 10.40 13.59 1.93
CA ALA A 166 11.55 12.75 1.61
C ALA A 166 11.38 12.06 0.24
N ALA A 167 10.18 11.55 -0.06
CA ALA A 167 9.86 10.94 -1.34
C ALA A 167 9.94 11.96 -2.49
N GLU A 168 9.46 13.19 -2.28
CA GLU A 168 9.50 14.24 -3.28
C GLU A 168 10.94 14.62 -3.64
N ALA A 169 11.81 14.75 -2.64
CA ALA A 169 13.23 15.00 -2.87
C ALA A 169 13.92 13.88 -3.68
N VAL A 170 13.53 12.61 -3.46
CA VAL A 170 14.03 11.48 -4.25
C VAL A 170 13.42 11.47 -5.66
N ALA A 171 12.12 11.71 -5.79
CA ALA A 171 11.41 11.69 -7.06
C ALA A 171 11.88 12.79 -8.02
N LEU A 172 12.17 14.00 -7.51
CA LEU A 172 12.65 15.12 -8.33
C LEU A 172 13.99 14.84 -9.02
N ARG A 173 14.84 13.97 -8.44
CA ARG A 173 16.11 13.58 -9.06
C ARG A 173 15.92 12.76 -10.35
N TYR A 174 14.86 11.97 -10.40
CA TYR A 174 14.54 11.07 -11.51
C TYR A 174 13.30 11.54 -12.27
N LEU A 175 13.04 12.86 -12.26
CA LEU A 175 11.78 13.42 -12.72
C LEU A 175 11.42 12.94 -14.13
N ASP A 176 10.39 12.10 -14.19
CA ASP A 176 9.73 11.66 -15.41
C ASP A 176 8.22 11.68 -15.12
N GLN A 177 7.57 12.78 -15.50
CA GLN A 177 6.17 13.01 -15.16
C GLN A 177 5.23 11.99 -15.81
N GLU A 178 5.53 11.55 -17.03
CA GLU A 178 4.71 10.58 -17.75
C GLU A 178 4.81 9.21 -17.08
N ARG A 179 6.02 8.78 -16.76
CA ARG A 179 6.27 7.53 -16.04
C ARG A 179 5.66 7.55 -14.64
N TYR A 180 5.79 8.66 -13.90
CA TYR A 180 5.21 8.77 -12.56
C TYR A 180 3.68 8.75 -12.57
N LEU A 181 3.04 9.38 -13.57
CA LEU A 181 1.60 9.28 -13.73
C LEU A 181 1.17 7.85 -14.06
N TYR A 182 1.91 7.14 -14.91
CA TYR A 182 1.65 5.73 -15.19
C TYR A 182 1.76 4.88 -13.91
N ILE A 183 2.85 5.03 -13.15
CA ILE A 183 3.06 4.30 -11.89
C ILE A 183 1.92 4.59 -10.91
N ALA A 184 1.55 5.85 -10.73
CA ALA A 184 0.46 6.23 -9.84
C ALA A 184 -0.88 5.62 -10.27
N LYS A 185 -1.20 5.62 -11.58
CA LYS A 185 -2.40 4.95 -12.10
C LYS A 185 -2.37 3.45 -11.85
N ALA A 186 -1.23 2.79 -12.10
CA ALA A 186 -1.08 1.35 -11.90
C ALA A 186 -1.25 0.98 -10.41
N ILE A 187 -0.54 1.68 -9.54
CA ILE A 187 -0.59 1.49 -8.08
C ILE A 187 -2.01 1.68 -7.54
N GLN A 188 -2.68 2.77 -7.91
CA GLN A 188 -4.05 3.02 -7.44
C GLN A 188 -5.06 2.04 -8.05
N THR A 189 -4.81 1.54 -9.25
CA THR A 189 -5.63 0.47 -9.83
C THR A 189 -5.47 -0.83 -9.03
N TYR A 190 -4.24 -1.24 -8.73
CA TYR A 190 -3.98 -2.44 -7.94
C TYR A 190 -4.50 -2.33 -6.51
N GLU A 191 -4.40 -1.16 -5.90
CA GLU A 191 -5.02 -0.86 -4.62
C GLU A 191 -6.54 -1.03 -4.67
N CYS A 192 -7.20 -0.52 -5.71
CA CYS A 192 -8.63 -0.74 -5.91
C CYS A 192 -8.95 -2.24 -6.05
N LEU A 193 -8.16 -2.98 -6.83
CA LEU A 193 -8.32 -4.44 -6.96
C LEU A 193 -8.18 -5.14 -5.60
N PHE A 194 -7.24 -4.71 -4.75
CA PHE A 194 -7.08 -5.23 -3.40
C PHE A 194 -8.37 -5.06 -2.58
N TRP A 195 -8.87 -3.84 -2.42
CA TRP A 195 -10.04 -3.60 -1.56
C TRP A 195 -11.33 -4.25 -2.08
N TYR A 196 -11.51 -4.32 -3.42
CA TYR A 196 -12.67 -5.00 -3.99
C TYR A 196 -12.56 -6.53 -3.91
N SER A 197 -11.38 -7.10 -4.19
CA SER A 197 -11.18 -8.55 -4.14
C SER A 197 -11.43 -9.13 -2.75
N ILE A 198 -10.88 -8.52 -1.69
CA ILE A 198 -11.08 -9.01 -0.31
C ILE A 198 -12.54 -8.91 0.19
N SER A 199 -13.41 -8.22 -0.54
CA SER A 199 -14.85 -8.14 -0.27
C SER A 199 -15.73 -8.93 -1.27
N ASP A 200 -15.15 -9.68 -2.20
CA ASP A 200 -15.84 -10.32 -3.33
C ASP A 200 -16.66 -9.35 -4.20
N ALA A 201 -16.28 -8.07 -4.22
CA ALA A 201 -16.97 -7.07 -5.00
C ALA A 201 -16.51 -7.12 -6.47
N PRO A 202 -17.39 -6.82 -7.46
CA PRO A 202 -17.01 -6.77 -8.87
C PRO A 202 -15.86 -5.78 -9.13
N LEU A 203 -14.84 -6.23 -9.86
CA LEU A 203 -13.62 -5.45 -10.11
C LEU A 203 -13.78 -4.38 -11.20
N ASP A 204 -14.93 -4.31 -11.86
CA ASP A 204 -15.21 -3.39 -12.98
C ASP A 204 -15.11 -1.91 -12.56
N ALA A 205 -15.45 -1.62 -11.29
CA ALA A 205 -15.34 -0.28 -10.72
C ALA A 205 -13.91 0.27 -10.77
N CYS A 206 -12.90 -0.61 -10.66
CA CYS A 206 -11.49 -0.23 -10.70
C CYS A 206 -11.03 0.10 -12.13
N ARG A 207 -11.55 -0.60 -13.13
CA ARG A 207 -11.16 -0.41 -14.54
C ARG A 207 -11.79 0.83 -15.16
N ALA A 208 -13.06 1.10 -14.85
CA ALA A 208 -13.81 2.24 -15.38
C ALA A 208 -13.24 3.60 -14.94
N ARG A 209 -12.52 3.63 -13.80
CA ARG A 209 -11.95 4.86 -13.21
C ARG A 209 -10.45 5.03 -13.46
N ALA A 210 -9.80 4.03 -14.06
CA ALA A 210 -8.38 4.06 -14.42
C ALA A 210 -8.12 4.70 -15.80
N SER A 211 -9.18 4.85 -16.61
CA SER A 211 -9.13 5.40 -17.98
C SER A 211 -8.93 6.92 -17.94
#